data_AF-A0A7S2DCC5-F1
#
_entry.id   AF-A0A7S2DCC5-F1
#
_cell.length_a   1.000
_cell.length_b   1.000
_cell.length_c   1.000
_cell.angle_alpha   90.00
_cell.angle_beta   90.00
_cell.angle_gamma   90.00
#
_symmetry.space_group_name_H-M   'P 1'
#
loop_
_entity.id
_entity.type
_entity.pdbx_description
1 polymer ?
#
loop_
_entity_poly.entity_id
_entity_poly.type
_entity_poly.pdbx_seq_one_letter_code
_entity_poly.pdbx_strand_id
1 'polypeptide(L)'
;AVMVLRKAEPSWAEAKKHMNDPGFLDQLKNYDKDLLTDQILTKVSKYTKETDFDPEIVGAVSKAAKSLCMWVRAMEVYGRIAKDVAPKRAKLQSAMKSLQKKQDQLAEMQAKVQAINDKVLELRNQYDEGVNKKDTLKRESEELEQKLTRASNLVDGLGGERARWEGSIEGLEVALNNLIGDCLLAAAFLSYCGPFDSEYRSRLLKDNWLKAVKTLNVPLNPEFDFCNFLANDEDVRDWNIQGLPADAFSTENGVLVTRGTRWPLMIDP
;
A
#
# COMPACT_ATOMS: atom_id res chain seq x y z
N ALA A 1 -52.04 25.10 -71.49
CA ALA A 1 -51.02 24.89 -70.42
C ALA A 1 -51.61 24.63 -69.03
N VAL A 2 -52.46 25.50 -68.47
CA VAL A 2 -53.05 25.30 -67.11
C VAL A 2 -53.86 24.00 -67.00
N MET A 3 -54.68 23.68 -68.01
CA MET A 3 -55.46 22.43 -68.05
C MET A 3 -54.56 21.18 -68.09
N VAL A 4 -53.38 21.28 -68.71
CA VAL A 4 -52.40 20.18 -68.79
C VAL A 4 -51.80 19.88 -67.42
N LEU A 5 -51.49 20.92 -66.61
CA LEU A 5 -51.07 20.75 -65.22
C LEU A 5 -52.18 20.13 -64.37
N ARG A 6 -53.45 20.46 -64.65
CA ARG A 6 -54.62 19.89 -63.97
C ARG A 6 -55.06 18.50 -64.48
N LYS A 7 -54.34 17.89 -65.42
CA LYS A 7 -54.72 16.63 -66.08
C LYS A 7 -56.09 16.67 -66.77
N ALA A 8 -56.55 17.85 -67.18
CA ALA A 8 -57.79 18.05 -67.94
C ALA A 8 -57.50 18.22 -69.44
N GLU A 9 -58.52 18.04 -70.28
CA GLU A 9 -58.38 18.21 -71.72
C GLU A 9 -57.96 19.65 -72.06
N PRO A 10 -56.89 19.85 -72.86
CA PRO A 10 -56.40 21.19 -73.21
C PRO A 10 -57.26 21.87 -74.29
N SER A 11 -58.58 21.87 -74.12
CA SER A 11 -59.55 22.53 -75.01
C SER A 11 -60.04 23.84 -74.40
N TRP A 12 -60.44 24.80 -75.24
CA TRP A 12 -61.01 26.08 -74.78
C TRP A 12 -62.33 25.88 -74.02
N ALA A 13 -63.15 24.92 -74.44
CA ALA A 13 -64.41 24.58 -73.79
C ALA A 13 -64.20 24.14 -72.34
N GLU A 14 -63.21 23.27 -72.10
CA GLU A 14 -62.87 22.79 -70.77
C GLU A 14 -62.19 23.89 -69.94
N ALA A 15 -61.26 24.64 -70.51
CA ALA A 15 -60.63 25.78 -69.83
C ALA A 15 -61.66 26.83 -69.36
N LYS A 16 -62.66 27.14 -70.19
CA LYS A 16 -63.75 28.07 -69.86
C LYS A 16 -64.63 27.56 -68.71
N LYS A 17 -64.90 26.25 -68.69
CA LYS A 17 -65.64 25.60 -67.59
C LYS A 17 -64.89 25.72 -66.25
N HIS A 18 -63.58 25.47 -66.24
CA HIS A 18 -62.75 25.62 -65.03
C HIS A 18 -62.57 27.07 -64.60
N MET A 19 -62.50 28.03 -65.54
CA MET A 19 -62.42 29.46 -65.19
C MET A 19 -63.73 30.02 -64.60
N ASN A 20 -64.87 29.40 -64.91
CA ASN A 20 -66.18 29.75 -64.35
C ASN A 20 -66.43 29.10 -62.97
N ASP A 21 -65.56 28.20 -62.50
CA ASP A 21 -65.63 27.63 -61.15
C ASP A 21 -65.17 28.66 -60.11
N PRO A 22 -66.01 29.06 -59.14
CA PRO A 22 -65.63 30.00 -58.09
C PRO A 22 -64.40 29.56 -57.28
N GLY A 23 -64.13 28.25 -57.18
CA GLY A 23 -62.99 27.69 -56.43
C GLY A 23 -61.68 27.56 -57.21
N PHE A 24 -61.65 27.95 -58.49
CA PHE A 24 -60.53 27.70 -59.40
C PHE A 24 -59.18 28.24 -58.90
N LEU A 25 -59.15 29.47 -58.37
CA LEU A 25 -57.91 30.11 -57.92
C LEU A 25 -57.35 29.47 -56.64
N ASP A 26 -58.20 29.06 -55.70
CA ASP A 26 -57.76 28.41 -54.48
C ASP A 26 -57.26 26.99 -54.74
N GLN A 27 -57.84 26.29 -55.72
CA GLN A 27 -57.33 25.02 -56.21
C GLN A 27 -55.93 25.16 -56.86
N LEU A 28 -55.64 26.29 -57.52
CA LEU A 28 -54.31 26.56 -58.08
C LEU A 28 -53.27 26.95 -57.02
N LYS A 29 -53.68 27.68 -55.97
CA LYS A 29 -52.80 28.02 -54.83
C LYS A 29 -52.42 26.78 -54.03
N ASN A 30 -53.38 25.90 -53.79
CA ASN A 30 -53.21 24.65 -53.05
C ASN A 30 -52.89 23.46 -53.97
N TYR A 31 -52.41 23.72 -55.19
CA TYR A 31 -52.05 22.66 -56.12
C TYR A 31 -50.94 21.79 -55.52
N ASP A 32 -51.21 20.49 -55.45
CA ASP A 32 -50.26 19.52 -54.95
C ASP A 32 -49.08 19.39 -55.92
N LYS A 33 -47.95 19.96 -55.51
CA LYS A 33 -46.74 20.09 -56.30
C LYS A 33 -46.02 18.74 -56.49
N ASP A 34 -46.36 17.73 -55.68
CA ASP A 34 -45.80 16.39 -55.75
C ASP A 34 -46.49 15.53 -56.84
N LEU A 35 -47.61 16.00 -57.40
CA LEU A 35 -48.31 15.36 -58.53
C LEU A 35 -47.71 15.68 -59.91
N LEU A 36 -46.65 16.49 -59.97
CA LEU A 36 -45.97 16.88 -61.21
C LEU A 36 -45.10 15.74 -61.76
N THR A 37 -45.68 14.86 -62.56
CA THR A 37 -44.93 13.79 -63.24
C THR A 37 -44.18 14.29 -64.47
N ASP A 38 -43.14 13.55 -64.89
CA ASP A 38 -42.33 13.86 -66.08
C ASP A 38 -43.19 14.01 -67.35
N GLN A 39 -44.28 13.25 -67.44
CA GLN A 39 -45.23 13.33 -68.56
C GLN A 39 -45.96 14.68 -68.59
N ILE A 40 -46.33 15.22 -67.43
CA ILE A 40 -47.02 16.51 -67.32
C ILE A 40 -46.03 17.64 -67.59
N LEU A 41 -44.84 17.59 -66.98
CA LEU A 41 -43.78 18.59 -67.20
C LEU A 41 -43.36 18.65 -68.69
N THR A 42 -43.26 17.50 -69.37
CA THR A 42 -42.94 17.45 -70.81
C THR A 42 -44.06 18.05 -71.66
N LYS A 43 -45.33 17.76 -71.33
CA LYS A 43 -46.48 18.33 -72.05
C LYS A 43 -46.61 19.84 -71.82
N VAL A 44 -46.34 20.32 -70.61
CA VAL A 44 -46.37 21.75 -70.26
C VAL A 44 -45.20 22.48 -70.92
N SER A 45 -44.02 21.84 -71.00
CA SER A 45 -42.83 22.40 -71.65
C SER A 45 -43.03 22.72 -73.13
N LYS A 46 -43.92 21.99 -73.83
CA LYS A 46 -44.28 22.30 -75.22
C LYS A 46 -44.91 23.69 -75.35
N TYR A 47 -45.75 24.07 -74.39
CA TYR A 47 -46.41 25.37 -74.38
C TYR A 47 -45.51 26.47 -73.83
N THR A 48 -44.70 26.21 -72.80
CA THR A 48 -43.84 27.23 -72.18
C THR A 48 -42.57 27.56 -72.98
N LYS A 49 -42.25 26.78 -74.01
CA LYS A 49 -41.17 27.06 -74.97
C LYS A 49 -41.61 27.91 -76.18
N GLU A 50 -42.90 28.06 -76.41
CA GLU A 50 -43.42 28.93 -77.46
C GLU A 50 -43.16 30.39 -77.08
N THR A 51 -42.68 31.18 -78.04
CA THR A 51 -42.37 32.61 -77.84
C THR A 51 -43.59 33.42 -77.40
N ASP A 52 -44.78 32.95 -77.76
CA ASP A 52 -46.05 33.62 -77.48
C ASP A 52 -46.57 33.32 -76.06
N PHE A 53 -45.97 32.35 -75.35
CA PHE A 53 -46.31 31.98 -73.97
C PHE A 53 -45.38 32.68 -72.96
N ASP A 54 -45.12 33.96 -73.17
CA ASP A 54 -44.38 34.80 -72.23
C ASP A 54 -45.33 35.67 -71.38
N PRO A 55 -45.15 35.76 -70.04
CA PRO A 55 -45.95 36.62 -69.18
C PRO A 55 -46.04 38.08 -69.60
N GLU A 56 -45.02 38.62 -70.27
CA GLU A 56 -45.03 40.01 -70.76
C GLU A 56 -45.88 40.16 -72.03
N ILE A 57 -45.82 39.18 -72.93
CA ILE A 57 -46.59 39.14 -74.19
C ILE A 57 -48.07 38.82 -73.91
N VAL A 58 -48.35 37.78 -73.13
CA VAL A 58 -49.71 37.39 -72.71
C VAL A 58 -50.36 38.48 -71.85
N GLY A 59 -49.54 39.21 -71.07
CA GLY A 59 -49.98 40.31 -70.23
C GLY A 59 -50.47 41.55 -70.97
N ALA A 60 -50.04 41.75 -72.22
CA ALA A 60 -50.55 42.81 -73.09
C ALA A 60 -52.02 42.59 -73.47
N VAL A 61 -52.48 41.33 -73.51
CA VAL A 61 -53.85 40.94 -73.87
C VAL A 61 -54.74 40.74 -72.63
N SER A 62 -54.20 40.17 -71.54
CA SER A 62 -54.97 39.97 -70.29
C SER A 62 -54.09 39.85 -69.04
N LYS A 63 -54.39 40.67 -68.03
CA LYS A 63 -53.74 40.61 -66.70
C LYS A 63 -54.00 39.28 -65.98
N ALA A 64 -55.22 38.72 -66.11
CA ALA A 64 -55.55 37.43 -65.53
C ALA A 64 -54.78 36.29 -66.22
N ALA A 65 -54.65 36.34 -67.56
CA ALA A 65 -53.88 35.38 -68.33
C ALA A 65 -52.38 35.44 -68.00
N LYS A 66 -51.82 36.63 -67.72
CA LYS A 66 -50.44 36.81 -67.23
C LYS A 66 -50.18 36.04 -65.93
N SER A 67 -51.08 36.15 -64.95
CA SER A 67 -50.92 35.47 -63.65
C SER A 67 -50.94 33.94 -63.79
N LEU A 68 -51.79 33.41 -64.66
CA LEU A 68 -51.84 31.98 -64.98
C LEU A 68 -50.60 31.51 -65.76
N CYS A 69 -50.09 32.31 -66.69
CA CYS A 69 -48.84 32.05 -67.41
C CYS A 69 -47.64 31.98 -66.44
N MET A 70 -47.52 32.94 -65.52
CA MET A 70 -46.49 32.93 -64.48
C MET A 70 -46.59 31.71 -63.56
N TRP A 71 -47.81 31.35 -63.14
CA TRP A 71 -48.04 30.16 -62.31
C TRP A 71 -47.61 28.87 -63.03
N VAL A 72 -47.96 28.70 -64.31
CA VAL A 72 -47.54 27.55 -65.12
C VAL A 72 -46.02 27.45 -65.21
N ARG A 73 -45.33 28.56 -65.52
CA ARG A 73 -43.86 28.59 -65.61
C ARG A 73 -43.21 28.32 -64.25
N ALA A 74 -43.75 28.87 -63.16
CA ALA A 74 -43.27 28.61 -61.81
C ALA A 74 -43.42 27.14 -61.40
N MET A 75 -44.53 26.48 -61.77
CA MET A 75 -44.76 25.05 -61.51
C MET A 75 -43.82 24.16 -62.33
N GLU A 76 -43.51 24.52 -63.57
CA GLU A 76 -42.52 23.79 -64.38
C GLU A 76 -41.11 23.88 -63.76
N VAL A 77 -40.69 25.09 -63.37
CA VAL A 77 -39.37 25.32 -62.74
C VAL A 77 -39.27 24.59 -61.41
N TYR A 78 -40.31 24.67 -60.57
CA TYR A 78 -40.38 23.94 -59.31
C TYR A 78 -40.25 22.43 -59.51
N GLY A 79 -41.01 21.84 -60.45
CA GLY A 79 -40.96 20.39 -60.71
C GLY A 79 -39.59 19.91 -61.17
N ARG A 80 -38.89 20.68 -62.00
CA ARG A 80 -37.51 20.35 -62.43
C ARG A 80 -36.50 20.42 -61.29
N ILE A 81 -36.53 21.48 -60.49
CA ILE A 81 -35.61 21.65 -59.35
C ILE A 81 -35.89 20.60 -58.27
N ALA A 82 -37.17 20.32 -57.98
CA ALA A 82 -37.56 19.31 -57.00
C ALA A 82 -37.01 17.92 -57.37
N LYS A 83 -36.95 17.59 -58.67
CA LYS A 83 -36.36 16.35 -59.18
C LYS A 83 -34.85 16.25 -58.92
N ASP A 84 -34.10 17.34 -59.11
CA ASP A 84 -32.66 17.36 -58.84
C ASP A 84 -32.32 17.38 -57.34
N VAL A 85 -33.22 17.94 -56.53
CA VAL A 85 -33.06 18.07 -55.08
C VAL A 85 -33.52 16.81 -54.33
N ALA A 86 -34.50 16.06 -54.84
CA ALA A 86 -35.00 14.82 -54.25
C ALA A 86 -33.90 13.76 -53.99
N PRO A 87 -33.04 13.38 -54.96
CA PRO A 87 -31.98 12.39 -54.71
C PRO A 87 -30.92 12.91 -53.73
N LYS A 88 -30.66 14.23 -53.72
CA LYS A 88 -29.74 14.86 -52.77
C LYS A 88 -30.30 14.82 -51.34
N ARG A 89 -31.60 15.10 -51.17
CA ARG A 89 -32.30 14.97 -49.88
C ARG A 89 -32.32 13.52 -49.40
N ALA A 90 -32.60 12.56 -50.28
CA ALA A 90 -32.58 11.14 -49.94
C ALA A 90 -31.16 10.67 -49.52
N LYS A 91 -30.12 11.10 -50.25
CA LYS A 91 -28.72 10.79 -49.92
C LYS A 91 -28.25 11.45 -48.63
N LEU A 92 -28.69 12.69 -48.38
CA LEU A 92 -28.43 13.38 -47.11
C LEU A 92 -29.09 12.63 -45.95
N GLN A 93 -30.35 12.23 -46.11
CA GLN A 93 -31.08 11.50 -45.08
C GLN A 93 -30.46 10.13 -44.78
N SER A 94 -30.01 9.39 -45.81
CA SER A 94 -29.33 8.11 -45.60
C SER A 94 -27.96 8.28 -44.95
N ALA A 95 -27.19 9.29 -45.34
CA ALA A 95 -25.91 9.63 -44.71
C ALA A 95 -26.09 10.07 -43.25
N MET A 96 -27.09 10.90 -42.95
CA MET A 96 -27.44 11.30 -41.58
C MET A 96 -27.84 10.11 -40.71
N LYS A 97 -28.64 9.18 -41.23
CA LYS A 97 -28.99 7.94 -40.52
C LYS A 97 -27.75 7.08 -40.24
N SER A 98 -26.85 6.95 -41.22
CA SER A 98 -25.60 6.21 -41.05
C SER A 98 -24.67 6.87 -40.02
N LEU A 99 -24.54 8.20 -40.08
CA LEU A 99 -23.77 8.99 -39.13
C LEU A 99 -24.30 8.81 -37.71
N GLN A 100 -25.62 8.94 -37.51
CA GLN A 100 -26.24 8.74 -36.20
C GLN A 100 -25.93 7.34 -35.65
N LYS A 101 -26.12 6.30 -36.46
CA LYS A 101 -25.81 4.91 -36.05
C LYS A 101 -24.34 4.76 -35.64
N LYS A 102 -23.40 5.41 -36.34
CA LYS A 102 -21.98 5.36 -36.02
C LYS A 102 -21.63 6.16 -34.77
N GLN A 103 -22.28 7.30 -34.55
CA GLN A 103 -22.14 8.09 -33.33
C GLN A 103 -22.67 7.33 -32.10
N ASP A 104 -23.81 6.67 -32.23
CA ASP A 104 -24.37 5.84 -31.16
C ASP A 104 -23.44 4.66 -30.82
N GLN A 105 -22.90 3.98 -31.84
CA GLN A 105 -21.90 2.92 -31.66
C GLN A 105 -20.61 3.43 -31.00
N LEU A 106 -20.13 4.62 -31.39
CA LEU A 106 -18.95 5.22 -30.79
C LEU A 106 -19.19 5.54 -29.32
N ALA A 107 -20.33 6.13 -28.98
CA ALA A 107 -20.71 6.45 -27.60
C ALA A 107 -20.80 5.19 -26.73
N GLU A 108 -21.40 4.12 -27.25
CA GLU A 108 -21.48 2.83 -26.56
C GLU A 108 -20.08 2.24 -26.30
N MET A 109 -19.19 2.28 -27.29
CA MET A 109 -17.83 1.76 -27.13
C MET A 109 -16.99 2.62 -26.19
N GLN A 110 -17.12 3.94 -26.24
CA GLN A 110 -16.46 4.86 -25.31
C GLN A 110 -16.93 4.62 -23.87
N ALA A 111 -18.22 4.40 -23.66
CA ALA A 111 -18.77 4.06 -22.34
C ALA A 111 -18.20 2.72 -21.82
N LYS A 112 -18.08 1.70 -22.68
CA LYS A 112 -17.45 0.41 -22.30
C LYS A 112 -15.98 0.57 -21.94
N VAL A 113 -15.22 1.34 -22.72
CA VAL A 113 -13.81 1.61 -22.43
C VAL A 113 -13.66 2.34 -21.10
N GLN A 114 -14.52 3.33 -20.83
CA GLN A 114 -14.50 4.05 -19.56
C GLN A 114 -14.79 3.10 -18.38
N ALA A 115 -15.83 2.27 -18.47
CA ALA A 115 -16.17 1.31 -17.42
C ALA A 115 -15.04 0.30 -17.14
N ILE A 116 -14.31 -0.15 -18.19
CA ILE A 116 -13.14 -1.03 -18.02
C ILE A 116 -12.01 -0.26 -17.34
N ASN A 117 -11.71 0.97 -17.77
CA ASN A 117 -10.65 1.79 -17.16
C ASN A 117 -10.94 2.07 -15.67
N ASP A 118 -12.19 2.39 -15.33
CA ASP A 118 -12.61 2.62 -13.95
C ASP A 118 -12.39 1.35 -13.10
N LYS A 119 -12.74 0.19 -13.64
CA LYS A 119 -12.54 -1.09 -12.95
C LYS A 119 -11.07 -1.49 -12.82
N VAL A 120 -10.24 -1.18 -13.81
CA VAL A 120 -8.78 -1.38 -13.75
C VAL A 120 -8.18 -0.49 -12.68
N LEU A 121 -8.63 0.77 -12.58
CA LEU A 121 -8.19 1.70 -11.55
C LEU A 121 -8.56 1.21 -10.15
N GLU A 122 -9.80 0.75 -9.97
CA GLU A 122 -10.28 0.17 -8.72
C GLU A 122 -9.43 -1.03 -8.29
N LEU A 123 -9.22 -2.00 -9.19
CA LEU A 123 -8.42 -3.19 -8.91
C LEU A 123 -6.96 -2.84 -8.61
N ARG A 124 -6.40 -1.83 -9.28
CA ARG A 124 -5.05 -1.35 -9.01
C ARG A 124 -4.95 -0.75 -7.61
N ASN A 125 -5.91 0.07 -7.20
CA ASN A 125 -5.94 0.64 -5.85
C ASN A 125 -6.05 -0.46 -4.78
N GLN A 126 -6.93 -1.46 -4.99
CA GLN A 126 -7.07 -2.59 -4.07
C GLN A 126 -5.79 -3.44 -3.99
N TYR A 127 -5.11 -3.63 -5.13
CA TYR A 127 -3.84 -4.33 -5.18
C TYR A 127 -2.75 -3.57 -4.41
N ASP A 128 -2.60 -2.27 -4.68
CA ASP A 128 -1.59 -1.43 -4.02
C ASP A 128 -1.84 -1.34 -2.50
N GLU A 129 -3.09 -1.23 -2.06
CA GLU A 129 -3.45 -1.34 -0.64
C GLU A 129 -3.09 -2.71 -0.04
N GLY A 130 -3.37 -3.79 -0.75
CA GLY A 130 -3.07 -5.15 -0.31
C GLY A 130 -1.58 -5.39 -0.15
N VAL A 131 -0.77 -4.92 -1.11
CA VAL A 131 0.69 -4.99 -1.06
C VAL A 131 1.23 -4.17 0.11
N ASN A 132 0.77 -2.93 0.28
CA ASN A 132 1.21 -2.08 1.39
C ASN A 132 0.88 -2.69 2.76
N LYS A 133 -0.32 -3.26 2.92
CA LYS A 133 -0.72 -3.98 4.15
C LYS A 133 0.17 -5.19 4.39
N LYS A 134 0.42 -6.00 3.36
CA LYS A 134 1.30 -7.17 3.45
C LYS A 134 2.71 -6.79 3.88
N ASP A 135 3.29 -5.77 3.26
CA ASP A 135 4.67 -5.36 3.54
C ASP A 135 4.79 -4.74 4.94
N THR A 136 3.77 -3.99 5.38
CA THR A 136 3.69 -3.46 6.75
C THR A 136 3.66 -4.60 7.78
N LEU A 137 2.77 -5.58 7.61
CA LEU A 137 2.64 -6.72 8.51
C LEU A 137 3.91 -7.58 8.52
N LYS A 138 4.56 -7.74 7.36
CA LYS A 138 5.83 -8.47 7.27
C LYS A 138 6.92 -7.78 8.08
N ARG A 139 7.06 -6.45 7.97
CA ARG A 139 8.01 -5.67 8.76
C ARG A 139 7.73 -5.76 10.26
N GLU A 140 6.46 -5.65 10.66
CA GLU A 140 6.06 -5.79 12.07
C GLU A 140 6.36 -7.19 12.62
N SER A 141 6.13 -8.24 11.83
CA SER A 141 6.47 -9.62 12.19
C SER A 141 7.97 -9.80 12.40
N GLU A 142 8.80 -9.31 11.47
CA GLU A 142 10.26 -9.37 11.57
C GLU A 142 10.77 -8.62 12.80
N GLU A 143 10.23 -7.43 13.09
CA GLU A 143 10.56 -6.66 14.29
C GLU A 143 10.16 -7.39 15.58
N LEU A 144 8.99 -8.03 15.60
CA LEU A 144 8.51 -8.78 16.76
C LEU A 144 9.36 -10.03 17.01
N GLU A 145 9.74 -10.74 15.95
CA GLU A 145 10.62 -11.92 16.03
C GLU A 145 12.00 -11.55 16.62
N GLN A 146 12.58 -10.44 16.18
CA GLN A 146 13.82 -9.92 16.76
C GLN A 146 13.66 -9.55 18.24
N LYS A 147 12.55 -8.89 18.62
CA LYS A 147 12.26 -8.56 20.02
C LYS A 147 12.10 -9.82 20.87
N LEU A 148 11.40 -10.83 20.35
CA LEU A 148 11.17 -12.09 21.04
C LEU A 148 12.48 -12.87 21.24
N THR A 149 13.35 -12.90 20.23
CA THR A 149 14.67 -13.52 20.32
C THR A 149 15.53 -12.84 21.40
N ARG A 150 15.56 -11.51 21.42
CA ARG A 150 16.27 -10.75 22.46
C ARG A 150 15.71 -11.00 23.86
N ALA A 151 14.39 -11.06 23.99
CA ALA A 151 13.74 -11.36 25.26
C ALA A 151 14.07 -12.78 25.74
N SER A 152 14.04 -13.78 24.85
CA SER A 152 14.45 -15.15 25.19
C SER A 152 15.88 -15.19 25.69
N ASN A 153 16.83 -14.63 24.93
CA ASN A 153 18.23 -14.60 25.32
C ASN A 153 18.47 -13.92 26.68
N LEU A 154 17.71 -12.85 26.97
CA LEU A 154 17.78 -12.18 28.26
C LEU A 154 17.26 -13.08 29.38
N VAL A 155 16.12 -13.73 29.20
CA VAL A 155 15.53 -14.65 30.19
C VAL A 155 16.47 -15.84 30.44
N ASP A 156 17.01 -16.43 29.38
CA ASP A 156 17.94 -17.55 29.47
C ASP A 156 19.24 -17.15 30.19
N GLY A 157 19.79 -15.98 29.84
CA GLY A 157 20.98 -15.44 30.50
C GLY A 157 20.74 -15.14 31.99
N LEU A 158 19.58 -14.57 32.34
CA LEU A 158 19.20 -14.32 33.73
C LEU A 158 18.93 -15.60 34.51
N GLY A 159 18.41 -16.65 33.85
CA GLY A 159 18.20 -17.96 34.45
C GLY A 159 19.49 -18.61 34.90
N GLY A 160 20.53 -18.57 34.07
CA GLY A 160 21.87 -19.06 34.43
C GLY A 160 22.50 -18.26 35.58
N GLU A 161 22.36 -16.94 35.55
CA GLU A 161 22.88 -16.07 36.61
C GLU A 161 22.17 -16.29 37.95
N ARG A 162 20.85 -16.49 37.93
CA ARG A 162 20.08 -16.86 39.10
C ARG A 162 20.59 -18.14 39.76
N ALA A 163 20.80 -19.21 38.97
CA ALA A 163 21.30 -20.47 39.50
C ALA A 163 22.70 -20.32 40.13
N ARG A 164 23.56 -19.49 39.53
CA ARG A 164 24.87 -19.14 40.09
C ARG A 164 24.75 -18.41 41.43
N TRP A 165 23.86 -17.44 41.53
CA TRP A 165 23.62 -16.72 42.78
C TRP A 165 23.01 -17.61 43.86
N GLU A 166 22.06 -18.47 43.51
CA GLU A 166 21.49 -19.46 44.44
C GLU A 166 22.60 -20.36 45.00
N GLY A 167 23.47 -20.91 44.16
CA GLY A 167 24.62 -21.70 44.65
C GLY A 167 25.63 -20.89 45.48
N SER A 168 25.82 -19.61 45.17
CA SER A 168 26.69 -18.73 45.97
C SER A 168 26.09 -18.44 47.34
N ILE A 169 24.78 -18.24 47.41
CA ILE A 169 24.04 -18.04 48.67
C ILE A 169 24.15 -19.30 49.53
N GLU A 170 23.91 -20.48 48.97
CA GLU A 170 24.06 -21.75 49.69
C GLU A 170 25.47 -21.92 50.26
N GLY A 171 26.51 -21.64 49.46
CA GLY A 171 27.90 -21.69 49.92
C GLY A 171 28.18 -20.69 51.06
N LEU A 172 27.67 -19.47 50.94
CA LEU A 172 27.81 -18.44 51.97
C LEU A 172 27.05 -18.79 53.26
N GLU A 173 25.88 -19.42 53.18
CA GLU A 173 25.15 -19.89 54.35
C GLU A 173 25.93 -20.97 55.11
N VAL A 174 26.55 -21.91 54.39
CA VAL A 174 27.44 -22.91 55.00
C VAL A 174 28.65 -22.23 55.65
N ALA A 175 29.30 -21.29 54.97
CA ALA A 175 30.43 -20.54 55.51
C ALA A 175 30.03 -19.73 56.76
N LEU A 176 28.86 -19.09 56.75
CA LEU A 176 28.33 -18.32 57.88
C LEU A 176 28.08 -19.21 59.10
N ASN A 177 27.53 -20.41 58.89
CA ASN A 177 27.33 -21.38 59.96
C ASN A 177 28.65 -21.83 60.59
N ASN A 178 29.68 -22.05 59.77
CA ASN A 178 31.01 -22.50 60.20
C ASN A 178 31.91 -21.38 60.76
N LEU A 179 31.52 -20.11 60.55
CA LEU A 179 32.34 -18.94 60.83
C LEU A 179 32.88 -18.88 62.26
N ILE A 180 32.09 -19.34 63.24
CA ILE A 180 32.49 -19.27 64.66
C ILE A 180 33.71 -20.16 64.93
N GLY A 181 33.70 -21.41 64.44
CA GLY A 181 34.81 -22.33 64.59
C GLY A 181 36.04 -21.89 63.80
N ASP A 182 35.83 -21.40 62.58
CA ASP A 182 36.90 -20.93 61.71
C ASP A 182 37.60 -19.69 62.30
N CYS A 183 36.83 -18.71 62.80
CA CYS A 183 37.36 -17.55 63.53
C CYS A 183 38.14 -17.95 64.78
N LEU A 184 37.66 -18.95 65.54
CA LEU A 184 38.33 -19.44 66.74
C LEU A 184 39.71 -20.02 66.40
N LEU A 185 39.78 -20.88 65.38
CA LEU A 185 41.03 -21.49 64.92
C LEU A 185 41.99 -20.45 64.35
N ALA A 186 41.48 -19.51 63.54
CA ALA A 186 42.27 -18.42 62.99
C ALA A 186 42.86 -17.52 64.08
N ALA A 187 42.06 -17.15 65.08
CA ALA A 187 42.50 -16.33 66.21
C ALA A 187 43.54 -17.05 67.07
N ALA A 188 43.37 -18.36 67.32
CA ALA A 188 44.34 -19.18 68.02
C ALA A 188 45.66 -19.26 67.25
N PHE A 189 45.61 -19.47 65.94
CA PHE A 189 46.79 -19.52 65.09
C PHE A 189 47.53 -18.17 65.06
N LEU A 190 46.83 -17.06 64.82
CA LEU A 190 47.38 -15.70 64.87
C LEU A 190 48.06 -15.39 66.23
N SER A 191 47.48 -15.86 67.32
CA SER A 191 47.96 -15.54 68.68
C SER A 191 49.14 -16.38 69.12
N TYR A 192 49.24 -17.64 68.70
CA TYR A 192 50.16 -18.62 69.29
C TYR A 192 51.13 -19.27 68.29
N CYS A 193 50.83 -19.33 67.00
CA CYS A 193 51.64 -20.09 66.04
C CYS A 193 52.90 -19.39 65.56
N GLY A 194 52.99 -18.05 65.69
CA GLY A 194 54.10 -17.26 65.15
C GLY A 194 55.51 -17.78 65.48
N PRO A 195 55.84 -18.10 66.75
CA PRO A 195 57.18 -18.56 67.13
C PRO A 195 57.55 -19.99 66.73
N PHE A 196 56.60 -20.78 66.20
CA PHE A 196 56.80 -22.21 65.94
C PHE A 196 57.08 -22.51 64.47
N ASP A 197 57.73 -23.66 64.21
CA ASP A 197 57.95 -24.19 62.86
C ASP A 197 56.69 -24.81 62.24
N SER A 198 56.74 -25.11 60.94
CA SER A 198 55.61 -25.65 60.17
C SER A 198 55.08 -26.98 60.72
N GLU A 199 55.95 -27.86 61.21
CA GLU A 199 55.55 -29.17 61.74
C GLU A 199 54.75 -29.01 63.03
N TYR A 200 55.24 -28.17 63.94
CA TYR A 200 54.59 -27.88 65.19
C TYR A 200 53.27 -27.12 64.99
N ARG A 201 53.24 -26.14 64.08
CA ARG A 201 52.01 -25.43 63.68
C ARG A 201 50.95 -26.39 63.14
N SER A 202 51.34 -27.28 62.22
CA SER A 202 50.45 -28.31 61.66
C SER A 202 49.88 -29.22 62.74
N ARG A 203 50.72 -29.67 63.68
CA ARG A 203 50.28 -30.51 64.81
C ARG A 203 49.32 -29.76 65.75
N LEU A 204 49.59 -28.50 66.09
CA LEU A 204 48.68 -27.69 66.89
C LEU A 204 47.30 -27.55 66.22
N LEU A 205 47.29 -27.16 64.94
CA LEU A 205 46.07 -26.91 64.20
C LEU A 205 45.29 -28.19 63.92
N LYS A 206 45.90 -29.17 63.24
CA LYS A 206 45.23 -30.37 62.72
C LYS A 206 45.01 -31.44 63.79
N ASP A 207 46.01 -31.69 64.63
CA ASP A 207 45.96 -32.80 65.58
C ASP A 207 45.33 -32.46 66.93
N ASN A 208 45.39 -31.19 67.35
CA ASN A 208 44.90 -30.77 68.66
C ASN A 208 43.64 -29.90 68.54
N TRP A 209 43.77 -28.69 67.99
CA TRP A 209 42.69 -27.70 68.02
C TRP A 209 41.48 -28.13 67.20
N LEU A 210 41.68 -28.58 65.96
CA LEU A 210 40.59 -29.03 65.10
C LEU A 210 39.85 -30.24 65.71
N LYS A 211 40.56 -31.17 66.36
CA LYS A 211 39.93 -32.29 67.09
C LYS A 211 39.13 -31.81 68.31
N ALA A 212 39.65 -30.84 69.05
CA ALA A 212 38.96 -30.27 70.21
C ALA A 212 37.68 -29.53 69.81
N VAL A 213 37.75 -28.68 68.78
CA VAL A 213 36.58 -27.93 68.26
C VAL A 213 35.50 -28.89 67.76
N LYS A 214 35.89 -29.96 67.05
CA LYS A 214 34.96 -31.05 66.66
C LYS A 214 34.32 -31.75 67.85
N THR A 215 35.10 -32.06 68.89
CA THR A 215 34.59 -32.74 70.11
C THR A 215 33.56 -31.87 70.84
N LEU A 216 33.73 -30.54 70.78
CA LEU A 216 32.81 -29.56 71.38
C LEU A 216 31.58 -29.28 70.51
N ASN A 217 31.44 -29.94 69.36
CA ASN A 217 30.36 -29.73 68.38
C ASN A 217 30.21 -28.26 67.93
N VAL A 218 31.32 -27.53 67.86
CA VAL A 218 31.32 -26.19 67.27
C VAL A 218 31.40 -26.33 65.75
N PRO A 219 30.46 -25.75 64.98
CA PRO A 219 30.52 -25.77 63.52
C PRO A 219 31.81 -25.12 63.02
N LEU A 220 32.46 -25.78 62.06
CA LEU A 220 33.69 -25.31 61.44
C LEU A 220 33.82 -25.93 60.04
N ASN A 221 34.64 -25.33 59.18
CA ASN A 221 34.97 -25.94 57.90
C ASN A 221 35.88 -27.18 58.12
N PRO A 222 35.46 -28.41 57.73
CA PRO A 222 36.28 -29.61 57.91
C PRO A 222 37.66 -29.53 57.26
N GLU A 223 37.79 -28.72 56.20
CA GLU A 223 39.01 -28.46 55.45
C GLU A 223 39.56 -27.04 55.75
N PHE A 224 39.41 -26.57 56.99
CA PHE A 224 39.93 -25.28 57.42
C PHE A 224 41.41 -25.11 57.08
N ASP A 225 41.73 -24.03 56.37
CA ASP A 225 43.07 -23.57 56.08
C ASP A 225 43.24 -22.13 56.58
N PHE A 226 44.32 -21.91 57.33
CA PHE A 226 44.58 -20.62 57.98
C PHE A 226 44.81 -19.49 56.97
N CYS A 227 45.59 -19.76 55.92
CA CYS A 227 45.96 -18.75 54.94
C CYS A 227 44.75 -18.38 54.09
N ASN A 228 44.01 -19.36 53.59
CA ASN A 228 42.82 -19.14 52.76
C ASN A 228 41.69 -18.42 53.53
N PHE A 229 41.64 -18.54 54.85
CA PHE A 229 40.62 -17.87 55.66
C PHE A 229 40.93 -16.38 55.90
N LEU A 230 42.22 -15.99 55.96
CA LEU A 230 42.64 -14.63 56.32
C LEU A 230 43.26 -13.82 55.18
N ALA A 231 43.56 -14.45 54.05
CA ALA A 231 44.10 -13.82 52.86
C ALA A 231 43.42 -14.38 51.60
N ASN A 232 43.19 -13.50 50.64
CA ASN A 232 42.73 -13.90 49.33
C ASN A 232 43.93 -14.19 48.42
N ASP A 233 43.71 -14.96 47.35
CA ASP A 233 44.76 -15.31 46.37
C ASP A 233 45.47 -14.07 45.77
N GLU A 234 44.75 -12.95 45.66
CA GLU A 234 45.31 -11.66 45.20
C GLU A 234 46.35 -11.12 46.18
N ASP A 235 46.08 -11.15 47.48
CA ASP A 235 47.04 -10.71 48.51
C ASP A 235 48.32 -11.56 48.46
N VAL A 236 48.15 -12.89 48.41
CA VAL A 236 49.28 -13.84 48.37
C VAL A 236 50.11 -13.65 47.10
N ARG A 237 49.45 -13.42 45.96
CA ARG A 237 50.12 -13.11 44.70
C ARG A 237 50.93 -11.82 44.78
N ASP A 238 50.36 -10.77 45.37
CA ASP A 238 51.07 -9.50 45.55
C ASP A 238 52.29 -9.63 46.46
N TRP A 239 52.20 -10.44 47.51
CA TRP A 239 53.34 -10.76 48.36
C TRP A 239 54.43 -11.52 47.59
N ASN A 240 54.05 -12.50 46.77
CA ASN A 240 54.99 -13.24 45.94
C ASN A 240 55.69 -12.33 44.91
N ILE A 241 54.97 -11.36 44.32
CA ILE A 241 55.55 -10.34 43.43
C ILE A 241 56.56 -9.46 44.19
N GLN A 242 56.29 -9.18 45.47
CA GLN A 242 57.18 -8.42 46.35
C GLN A 242 58.36 -9.26 46.90
N GLY A 243 58.47 -10.53 46.51
CA GLY A 243 59.60 -11.39 46.84
C GLY A 243 59.36 -12.33 48.03
N LEU A 244 58.13 -12.43 48.56
CA LEU A 244 57.79 -13.50 49.51
C LEU A 244 57.91 -14.85 48.81
N PRO A 245 58.58 -15.85 49.41
CA PRO A 245 58.59 -17.20 48.85
C PRO A 245 57.18 -17.82 48.83
N ALA A 246 56.87 -18.57 47.77
CA ALA A 246 55.55 -19.17 47.56
C ALA A 246 55.30 -20.46 48.35
N ASP A 247 56.10 -20.76 49.38
CA ASP A 247 55.88 -21.91 50.25
C ASP A 247 54.84 -21.60 51.34
N ALA A 248 54.26 -22.66 51.92
CA ALA A 248 53.20 -22.53 52.90
C ALA A 248 53.64 -21.78 54.17
N PHE A 249 54.88 -21.99 54.63
CA PHE A 249 55.38 -21.34 55.85
C PHE A 249 55.60 -19.85 55.66
N SER A 250 56.18 -19.45 54.52
CA SER A 250 56.33 -18.05 54.13
C SER A 250 54.98 -17.37 53.96
N THR A 251 54.00 -18.06 53.36
CA THR A 251 52.63 -17.54 53.22
C THR A 251 51.95 -17.36 54.59
N GLU A 252 52.04 -18.36 55.49
CA GLU A 252 51.56 -18.25 56.86
C GLU A 252 52.18 -17.05 57.59
N ASN A 253 53.50 -16.86 57.45
CA ASN A 253 54.20 -15.72 58.04
C ASN A 253 53.73 -14.40 57.43
N GLY A 254 53.50 -14.34 56.11
CA GLY A 254 52.90 -13.19 55.43
C GLY A 254 51.55 -12.81 56.03
N VAL A 255 50.69 -13.80 56.28
CA VAL A 255 49.39 -13.61 56.95
C VAL A 255 49.57 -13.12 58.39
N LEU A 256 50.46 -13.75 59.17
CA LEU A 256 50.74 -13.36 60.56
C LEU A 256 51.20 -11.89 60.67
N VAL A 257 52.06 -11.45 59.75
CA VAL A 257 52.60 -10.08 59.71
C VAL A 257 51.53 -9.07 59.28
N THR A 258 50.70 -9.41 58.30
CA THR A 258 49.76 -8.45 57.68
C THR A 258 48.39 -8.42 58.33
N ARG A 259 47.96 -9.51 58.98
CA ARG A 259 46.64 -9.64 59.62
C ARG A 259 46.72 -9.68 61.15
N GLY A 260 47.93 -9.81 61.71
CA GLY A 260 48.16 -9.71 63.15
C GLY A 260 47.96 -8.29 63.68
N THR A 261 47.46 -8.17 64.92
CA THR A 261 47.31 -6.87 65.61
C THR A 261 48.60 -6.41 66.30
N ARG A 262 49.58 -7.31 66.43
CA ARG A 262 50.88 -7.06 67.03
C ARG A 262 51.94 -7.06 65.95
N TRP A 263 53.02 -6.33 66.18
CA TRP A 263 54.19 -6.31 65.31
C TRP A 263 55.07 -7.52 65.62
N PRO A 264 55.11 -8.55 64.76
CA PRO A 264 55.95 -9.71 65.01
C PRO A 264 57.43 -9.34 64.87
N LEU A 265 58.27 -9.96 65.70
CA LEU A 265 59.72 -9.91 65.52
C LEU A 265 60.09 -10.90 64.41
N MET A 266 60.59 -10.39 63.29
CA MET A 266 61.07 -11.22 62.18
C MET A 266 62.44 -11.80 62.52
N ILE A 267 62.54 -13.13 62.51
CA ILE A 267 63.78 -13.86 62.72
C ILE A 267 64.10 -14.56 61.39
N ASP A 268 65.06 -14.00 60.64
CA ASP A 268 65.52 -14.51 59.35
C ASP A 268 67.05 -14.66 59.43
N PRO A 269 67.60 -15.90 59.45
CA PRO A 269 69.02 -16.17 59.64
C PRO A 269 69.96 -15.68 58.53
#